data_AF-A0A7C6TD41-F1
#
_entry.id   AF-A0A7C6TD41-F1
#
_cell.length_a   1.000
_cell.length_b   1.000
_cell.length_c   1.000
_cell.angle_alpha   90.00
_cell.angle_beta   90.00
_cell.angle_gamma   90.00
#
_symmetry.space_group_name_H-M   'P 1'
#
loop_
_entity.id
_entity.type
_entity.pdbx_description
1 polymer ?
#
loop_
_entity_poly.entity_id
_entity_poly.type
_entity_poly.pdbx_seq_one_letter_code
_entity_poly.pdbx_strand_id
1 'polypeptide(L)' 'MSDSNAALPEKSTWRTKVGLAEMLRGGVIMDVTTPEQAKIAEDAGAVAVMALERVPAD' A
#
# COMPACT_ATOMS: atom_id res chain seq x y z
N MET A 1 -2.07 -26.94 -30.30
CA MET A 1 -1.62 -25.54 -30.31
C MET A 1 -2.83 -24.64 -30.13
N SER A 2 -2.67 -23.62 -29.26
CA SER A 2 -3.31 -22.28 -29.26
C SER A 2 -4.85 -22.22 -29.28
N ASP A 3 -5.55 -21.62 -28.31
CA ASP A 3 -5.36 -20.23 -27.87
C ASP A 3 -5.67 -19.98 -26.38
N SER A 4 -4.68 -19.38 -25.70
CA SER A 4 -4.84 -18.13 -24.94
C SER A 4 -5.98 -18.01 -23.92
N ASN A 5 -5.88 -18.71 -22.78
CA ASN A 5 -6.66 -18.34 -21.60
C ASN A 5 -5.99 -17.15 -20.89
N ALA A 6 -6.19 -15.94 -21.41
CA ALA A 6 -5.92 -14.72 -20.65
C ALA A 6 -7.00 -14.62 -19.58
N ALA A 7 -6.79 -15.30 -18.44
CA ALA A 7 -7.66 -15.21 -17.29
C ALA A 7 -7.80 -13.74 -16.89
N LEU A 8 -9.00 -13.18 -17.02
CA LEU A 8 -9.32 -11.87 -16.49
C LEU A 8 -9.00 -11.88 -14.99
N PRO A 9 -8.32 -10.85 -14.45
CA PRO A 9 -7.98 -10.82 -13.04
C PRO A 9 -9.26 -10.90 -12.20
N GLU A 10 -9.35 -11.93 -11.36
CA GLU A 10 -10.44 -12.13 -10.41
C GLU A 10 -10.59 -10.87 -9.54
N LYS A 11 -11.77 -10.23 -9.61
CA LYS A 11 -12.01 -9.00 -8.86
C LYS A 11 -12.25 -9.33 -7.40
N SER A 12 -11.35 -8.85 -6.53
CA SER A 12 -11.54 -8.92 -5.09
C SER A 12 -12.84 -8.24 -4.66
N THR A 13 -13.57 -8.89 -3.75
CA THR A 13 -14.85 -8.39 -3.24
C THR A 13 -14.69 -7.11 -2.44
N TRP A 14 -15.77 -6.33 -2.33
CA TRP A 14 -15.81 -5.13 -1.49
C TRP A 14 -15.41 -5.43 -0.04
N ARG A 15 -15.93 -6.53 0.52
CA ARG A 15 -15.65 -6.95 1.90
C ARG A 15 -14.16 -7.15 2.15
N THR A 16 -13.46 -7.75 1.19
CA THR A 16 -12.00 -7.96 1.29
C THR A 16 -11.24 -6.64 1.32
N LYS A 17 -11.64 -5.66 0.49
CA LYS A 17 -11.01 -4.33 0.45
C LYS A 17 -11.21 -3.56 1.76
N VAL A 18 -12.42 -3.63 2.32
CA VAL A 18 -12.74 -3.03 3.62
C VAL A 18 -11.93 -3.68 4.73
N GLY A 19 -11.88 -5.02 4.78
CA GLY A 19 -11.11 -5.74 5.79
C GLY A 19 -9.63 -5.37 5.76
N LEU A 20 -9.03 -5.19 4.57
CA LEU A 20 -7.66 -4.74 4.45
C LEU A 20 -7.45 -3.32 5.02
N ALA A 21 -8.38 -2.40 4.75
CA ALA A 21 -8.31 -1.05 5.32
C ALA A 21 -8.50 -1.06 6.85
N GLU A 22 -9.32 -1.96 7.39
CA GLU A 22 -9.52 -2.11 8.83
C GLU A 22 -8.26 -2.59 9.56
N MET A 23 -7.39 -3.36 8.90
CA MET A 23 -6.11 -3.81 9.48
C MET A 23 -5.14 -2.65 9.76
N LEU A 24 -5.29 -1.52 9.08
CA LEU A 24 -4.45 -0.33 9.26
C LEU A 24 -4.98 0.60 10.37
N ARG A 25 -6.10 0.25 11.02
CA ARG A 25 -6.75 1.08 12.03
C ARG A 25 -5.85 1.27 13.25
N GLY A 26 -5.69 2.52 13.69
CA GLY A 26 -4.89 2.89 14.87
C GLY A 26 -3.39 3.03 14.60
N GLY A 27 -2.95 2.82 13.36
CA GLY A 27 -1.58 3.06 12.94
C GLY A 27 -1.36 4.41 12.27
N VAL A 28 -0.10 4.72 11.99
CA VAL A 28 0.31 5.90 11.21
C VAL A 28 0.80 5.46 9.83
N ILE A 29 0.37 6.18 8.79
CA ILE A 29 0.88 6.05 7.42
C ILE A 29 1.80 7.24 7.16
N MET A 30 3.07 7.01 6.82
CA MET A 30 4.07 8.08 6.63
C MET A 30 4.38 8.31 5.16
N ASP A 31 4.47 9.58 4.77
CA ASP A 31 4.95 9.99 3.45
C ASP A 31 6.48 9.81 3.35
N VAL A 32 6.94 9.18 2.26
CA VAL A 32 8.36 8.91 2.01
C VAL A 32 8.72 9.16 0.55
N THR A 33 9.92 9.66 0.30
CA THR A 33 10.45 9.91 -1.06
C THR A 33 11.66 9.04 -1.40
N THR A 34 12.21 8.31 -0.42
CA THR A 34 13.39 7.46 -0.59
C THR A 34 13.23 6.11 0.13
N PRO A 35 13.90 5.03 -0.34
CA PRO A 35 13.91 3.74 0.35
C PRO A 35 14.45 3.83 1.79
N GLU A 36 15.40 4.72 2.05
CA GLU A 36 15.96 4.96 3.38
C GLU A 36 14.91 5.53 4.34
N GLN A 37 14.09 6.49 3.89
CA GLN A 37 12.98 7.01 4.69
C GLN A 37 11.92 5.93 4.96
N ALA A 38 11.66 5.03 4.01
CA ALA A 38 10.73 3.91 4.22
C ALA A 38 11.19 2.98 5.37
N LYS A 39 12.50 2.68 5.43
CA LYS A 39 13.08 1.90 6.54
C LYS A 39 12.96 2.62 7.88
N ILE A 40 13.25 3.92 7.90
CA ILE A 40 13.11 4.73 9.13
C ILE A 40 11.65 4.77 9.61
N ALA A 41 10.69 4.87 8.68
CA ALA A 41 9.26 4.87 9.01
C ALA A 41 8.80 3.51 9.58
N GLU A 42 9.27 2.41 9.00
CA GLU A 42 9.03 1.05 9.52
C GLU A 42 9.60 0.90 10.94
N ASP A 43 10.86 1.30 11.15
CA ASP A 43 11.53 1.26 12.46
C ASP A 43 10.83 2.15 13.52
N ALA A 44 10.23 3.26 13.09
CA ALA A 44 9.44 4.16 13.94
C ALA A 44 8.03 3.62 14.28
N GLY A 45 7.62 2.49 13.69
CA GLY A 45 6.33 1.86 13.93
C GLY A 45 5.20 2.32 13.02
N ALA A 46 5.51 2.86 11.83
CA ALA A 46 4.48 3.11 10.81
C ALA A 46 3.86 1.80 10.33
N VAL A 47 2.53 1.75 10.19
CA VAL A 47 1.82 0.54 9.70
C VAL A 47 1.87 0.41 8.18
N ALA A 48 2.13 1.51 7.49
CA ALA A 48 2.34 1.58 6.05
C ALA A 48 3.11 2.86 5.68
N VAL A 49 3.62 2.92 4.45
CA VAL A 49 4.26 4.11 3.89
C VAL A 49 3.57 4.53 2.59
N MET A 50 3.55 5.83 2.32
CA MET A 50 3.05 6.42 1.08
C MET A 50 4.24 6.97 0.28
N ALA A 51 4.52 6.35 -0.86
CA ALA A 51 5.63 6.76 -1.72
C ALA A 51 5.23 7.97 -2.57
N LEU A 52 5.99 9.06 -2.47
CA LEU A 52 5.76 10.32 -3.16
C LEU A 52 7.02 10.79 -3.89
N GLU A 53 6.85 11.62 -4.92
CA GLU A 53 7.96 12.34 -5.56
C GLU A 53 8.46 13.54 -4.72
N ARG A 54 7.57 14.15 -3.93
CA ARG A 54 7.83 15.26 -3.03
C ARG A 54 6.86 15.21 -1.86
N VAL A 55 7.33 15.54 -0.65
CA VAL A 55 6.47 15.69 0.52
C VAL A 55 5.62 16.96 0.38
N PRO A 56 4.29 16.89 0.55
CA PRO A 56 3.39 18.05 0.56
C PRO A 56 3.55 18.79 1.89
N ALA A 57 4.67 19.51 2.03
CA ALA A 57 4.99 20.33 3.18
C ALA A 57 4.80 21.83 2.92
N ASP A 58 3.93 22.16 1.95
CA ASP A 58 3.34 23.50 1.78
C ASP A 58 1.87 23.45 2.21
#